data_AF-A0A521XZI3-F1
#
_entry.id   AF-A0A521XZI3-F1
#
_cell.length_a   1.000
_cell.length_b   1.000
_cell.length_c   1.000
_cell.angle_alpha   90.00
_cell.angle_beta   90.00
_cell.angle_gamma   90.00
#
_symmetry.space_group_name_H-M   'P 1'
#
loop_
_entity.id
_entity.type
_entity.pdbx_description
1 polymer ?
#
loop_
_entity_poly.entity_id
_entity_poly.type
_entity_poly.pdbx_seq_one_letter_code
_entity_poly.pdbx_strand_id
1 'polypeptide(L)' 'MSNTVRWNIAVSQDTDQALRLFLASQGGGKKGDLSRFIEEAVRTHILELTADQTKAANANISEEDLAAIVEEAIEWARNH' A
#
# COMPACT_ATOMS: atom_id res chain seq x y z
N MET A 1 -1.56 -21.92 6.79
CA MET A 1 -0.27 -21.55 7.42
C MET A 1 -0.06 -20.05 7.17
N SER A 2 -0.13 -19.21 8.20
CA SER A 2 0.02 -17.76 8.06
C SER A 2 1.49 -17.39 7.85
N ASN A 3 1.87 -17.13 6.60
CA ASN A 3 3.24 -16.74 6.23
C ASN A 3 3.50 -15.30 6.67
N THR A 4 3.95 -15.12 7.91
CA THR A 4 4.27 -13.81 8.49
C THR A 4 5.78 -13.63 8.57
N VAL A 5 6.28 -12.54 8.00
CA VAL A 5 7.70 -12.17 8.06
C VAL A 5 7.89 -11.15 9.20
N ARG A 6 8.85 -11.39 10.10
CA ARG A 6 9.15 -10.46 11.19
C ARG A 6 10.16 -9.42 10.74
N TRP A 7 9.81 -8.14 10.89
CA TRP A 7 10.70 -7.02 10.64
C TRP A 7 11.22 -6.44 11.95
N ASN A 8 12.53 -6.19 12.04
CA ASN A 8 13.14 -5.40 13.11
C ASN A 8 13.47 -4.02 12.53
N ILE A 9 12.90 -2.96 13.10
CA ILE A 9 12.97 -1.60 12.55
C ILE A 9 13.29 -0.64 13.70
N ALA A 10 14.17 0.32 13.45
CA ALA A 10 14.41 1.43 14.35
C ALA A 10 13.54 2.62 13.94
N VAL A 11 12.81 3.22 14.89
CA VAL A 11 11.99 4.41 14.70
C VAL A 11 12.36 5.45 15.77
N SER A 12 12.01 6.71 15.55
CA SER A 12 12.18 7.74 16.57
C SER A 12 11.27 7.46 17.77
N GLN A 13 11.69 7.88 18.96
CA GLN A 13 10.89 7.75 20.18
C GLN A 13 9.55 8.50 20.05
N ASP A 14 9.56 9.67 19.42
CA ASP A 14 8.37 10.49 19.20
C ASP A 14 7.36 9.77 18.31
N THR A 15 7.84 9.11 17.24
CA THR A 15 6.99 8.32 16.34
C THR A 15 6.36 7.12 17.06
N ASP A 16 7.15 6.38 17.87
CA ASP A 16 6.61 5.25 18.66
C ASP A 16 5.55 5.74 19.65
N GLN A 17 5.80 6.84 20.35
CA GLN A 17 4.86 7.39 21.33
C GLN A 17 3.57 7.86 20.66
N ALA A 18 3.66 8.63 19.58
CA ALA A 18 2.49 9.11 18.83
C ALA A 18 1.65 7.94 18.31
N LEU A 19 2.31 6.91 17.75
CA LEU A 19 1.62 5.73 17.23
C LEU A 19 0.90 4.95 18.33
N ARG A 20 1.53 4.76 19.50
CA ARG A 20 0.89 4.08 20.64
C ARG A 20 -0.31 4.86 21.16
N LEU A 21 -0.19 6.19 21.27
CA LEU A 21 -1.30 7.05 21.68
C LEU A 21 -2.47 6.95 20.69
N PHE A 22 -2.18 6.98 19.38
CA PHE A 22 -3.17 6.81 18.33
C PHE A 22 -3.88 5.47 18.46
N LEU A 23 -3.15 4.36 18.59
CA LEU A 23 -3.74 3.04 18.76
C LEU A 23 -4.59 2.93 20.03
N ALA A 24 -4.13 3.51 21.15
CA ALA A 24 -4.90 3.55 22.39
C ALA A 24 -6.22 4.34 22.23
N SER A 25 -6.21 5.46 21.50
CA SER A 25 -7.40 6.27 21.25
C SER A 25 -8.47 5.55 20.42
N GLN A 26 -8.06 4.59 19.57
CA GLN A 26 -8.95 3.77 18.75
C GLN A 26 -9.49 2.53 19.50
N GLY A 27 -9.23 2.42 20.81
CA GLY A 27 -9.55 1.22 21.60
C GLY A 27 -8.63 0.03 21.32
N GLY A 28 -7.49 0.28 20.66
CA GLY A 28 -6.43 -0.67 20.40
C GLY A 28 -5.43 -0.79 21.55
N GLY A 29 -4.44 -1.66 21.38
CA GLY A 29 -3.46 -2.02 22.42
C GLY A 29 -3.31 -3.52 22.60
N LYS A 30 -3.92 -4.31 21.70
CA LYS A 30 -3.79 -5.77 21.69
C LYS A 30 -2.52 -6.16 20.94
N LYS A 31 -1.99 -7.33 21.29
CA LYS A 31 -0.83 -7.91 20.61
C LYS A 31 -1.13 -8.04 19.11
N GLY A 32 -0.33 -7.37 18.29
CA GLY A 32 -0.43 -7.41 16.82
C GLY A 32 -1.02 -6.15 16.17
N ASP A 33 -1.60 -5.22 16.94
CA ASP A 33 -2.14 -3.97 16.37
C ASP A 33 -1.03 -3.10 15.75
N LEU A 34 0.15 -3.09 16.36
CA LEU A 34 1.33 -2.40 15.82
C LEU A 34 1.77 -2.99 14.48
N SER A 35 1.84 -4.32 14.38
CA SER A 35 2.22 -5.00 13.14
C SER A 35 1.20 -4.75 12.03
N ARG A 36 -0.10 -4.80 12.36
CA ARG A 36 -1.19 -4.50 11.41
C ARG A 36 -1.12 -3.06 10.92
N PHE A 37 -0.95 -2.10 11.83
CA PHE A 37 -0.84 -0.68 11.48
C PHE A 37 0.33 -0.42 10.53
N ILE A 38 1.51 -0.98 10.84
CA ILE A 38 2.70 -0.82 9.99
C ILE A 38 2.47 -1.48 8.62
N GLU A 39 1.86 -2.67 8.57
CA GLU A 39 1.55 -3.34 7.31
C GLU A 39 0.59 -2.51 6.43
N GLU A 40 -0.48 -1.98 7.02
CA GLU A 40 -1.45 -1.13 6.32
C GLU A 40 -0.81 0.17 5.83
N ALA A 41 -0.02 0.84 6.70
CA ALA A 41 0.67 2.08 6.35
C ALA A 41 1.66 1.86 5.18
N VAL A 42 2.47 0.80 5.24
CA VAL A 42 3.43 0.46 4.18
C VAL A 42 2.70 0.11 2.88
N ARG A 43 1.59 -0.66 2.95
CA ARG A 43 0.80 -1.01 1.76
C ARG A 43 0.20 0.22 1.09
N THR A 44 -0.42 1.10 1.87
CA THR A 44 -1.00 2.36 1.37
C THR A 44 0.08 3.25 0.77
N HIS A 45 1.23 3.37 1.44
CA HIS A 45 2.31 4.20 0.94
C HIS A 45 2.91 3.65 -0.37
N ILE A 46 3.09 2.33 -0.49
CA ILE A 46 3.51 1.70 -1.75
C ILE A 46 2.47 1.95 -2.85
N LEU A 47 1.18 1.84 -2.53
CA LEU A 47 0.11 2.11 -3.49
C LEU A 47 0.14 3.56 -3.98
N GLU A 48 0.27 4.52 -3.08
CA GLU A 48 0.42 5.95 -3.39
C GLU A 48 1.64 6.21 -4.27
N LEU A 49 2.81 5.72 -3.85
CA LEU A 49 4.05 5.85 -4.63
C LEU A 49 3.95 5.20 -6.02
N THR A 50 3.26 4.06 -6.13
CA THR A 50 3.04 3.36 -7.40
C THR A 50 2.06 4.12 -8.28
N ALA A 51 1.00 4.71 -7.71
CA ALA A 51 0.06 5.55 -8.45
C ALA A 51 0.74 6.82 -8.97
N ASP A 52 1.60 7.44 -8.18
CA ASP A 52 2.37 8.62 -8.55
C ASP A 52 3.47 8.28 -9.57
N GLN A 53 4.16 7.14 -9.42
CA GLN A 53 5.09 6.64 -10.43
C GLN A 53 4.39 6.26 -11.73
N THR A 54 3.19 5.68 -11.70
CA THR A 54 2.41 5.33 -12.90
C THR A 54 1.95 6.59 -13.62
N LYS A 55 1.49 7.62 -12.89
CA LYS A 55 1.18 8.93 -13.49
C LYS A 55 2.42 9.61 -14.07
N ALA A 56 3.56 9.51 -13.40
CA ALA A 56 4.82 10.07 -13.88
C ALA A 56 5.41 9.29 -15.08
N ALA A 57 5.23 7.97 -15.13
CA ALA A 57 5.66 7.12 -16.24
C ALA A 57 4.71 7.23 -17.46
N ASN A 58 3.42 7.41 -17.22
CA ASN A 58 2.41 7.65 -18.27
C ASN A 58 2.37 9.12 -18.73
N ALA A 59 3.22 10.01 -18.19
CA ALA A 59 3.35 11.38 -18.70
C ALA A 59 3.82 11.44 -20.17
N ASN A 60 4.32 10.32 -20.71
CA ASN A 60 4.70 10.16 -22.12
C ASN A 60 3.80 9.16 -22.90
N ILE A 61 2.71 8.66 -22.32
CA ILE A 61 1.79 7.74 -23.00
C ILE A 61 0.48 8.48 -23.24
N SER A 62 0.13 8.71 -24.50
CA SER A 62 -1.10 9.40 -24.86
C SER A 62 -2.32 8.56 -24.49
N GLU A 63 -3.45 9.23 -24.25
CA GLU A 63 -4.73 8.65 -23.80
C GLU A 63 -5.22 7.49 -24.70
N GLU A 64 -4.76 7.51 -25.95
CA GLU A 64 -4.97 6.55 -27.04
C GLU A 64 -4.33 5.18 -26.73
N ASP A 65 -3.10 5.18 -26.22
CA ASP A 65 -2.33 3.98 -25.93
C ASP A 65 -2.83 3.31 -24.63
N LEU A 66 -3.30 4.11 -23.66
CA LEU A 66 -3.90 3.58 -22.43
C LEU A 66 -5.24 2.90 -22.73
N ALA A 67 -6.04 3.45 -23.66
CA ALA A 67 -7.29 2.85 -24.11
C ALA A 67 -7.05 1.51 -24.82
N ALA A 68 -6.01 1.42 -25.66
CA ALA A 68 -5.64 0.20 -26.35
C ALA A 68 -5.25 -0.94 -25.39
N ILE A 69 -4.49 -0.64 -24.33
CA ILE A 69 -4.08 -1.62 -23.31
C ILE A 69 -5.29 -2.15 -22.51
N VAL A 70 -6.25 -1.27 -22.21
CA VAL A 70 -7.49 -1.65 -21.50
C VAL A 70 -8.40 -2.52 -22.38
N GLU A 71 -8.51 -2.19 -23.67
CA GLU A 71 -9.28 -2.98 -24.64
C GLU A 71 -8.71 -4.40 -24.77
N GLU A 72 -7.39 -4.53 -24.89
CA GLU A 72 -6.70 -5.82 -24.98
C GLU A 72 -6.90 -6.68 -23.71
N ALA A 73 -6.83 -6.07 -22.53
CA ALA A 73 -7.06 -6.77 -21.27
C ALA A 73 -8.51 -7.25 -21.10
N ILE A 74 -9.49 -6.47 -21.59
CA ILE A 74 -10.91 -6.83 -21.59
C ILE A 74 -11.19 -7.95 -22.58
N GLU A 75 -10.54 -7.92 -23.75
CA GLU A 75 -10.70 -8.94 -24.79
C GLU A 75 -10.10 -10.29 -24.37
N TRP A 76 -8.95 -10.27 -23.68
CA TRP A 76 -8.35 -11.46 -23.09
C TRP A 76 -9.26 -12.13 -22.05
N ALA A 77 -9.87 -11.32 -21.16
CA ALA A 77 -10.77 -11.80 -20.11
C ALA A 77 -12.13 -12.32 -20.63
N ARG A 78 -12.48 -12.03 -21.90
CA ARG A 78 -13.70 -12.50 -22.55
C ARG A 78 -13.47 -13.80 -23.33
N ASN A 79 -12.25 -14.06 -23.75
CA ASN A 79 -11.86 -15.23 -24.53
C ASN A 79 -11.19 -16.35 -23.69
N HIS A 80 -11.13 -16.18 -22.36
CA HIS A 80 -10.74 -17.17 -21.34
C HIS A 80 -11.80 -17.26 -20.25
#